data_AF-A0A5P0YXA6-F1
#
_entry.id   AF-A0A5P0YXA6-F1
#
_cell.length_a   1.000
_cell.length_b   1.000
_cell.length_c   1.000
_cell.angle_alpha   90.00
_cell.angle_beta   90.00
_cell.angle_gamma   90.00
#
_symmetry.space_group_name_H-M   'P 1'
#
loop_
_entity.id
_entity.type
_entity.pdbx_description
1 polymer ?
#
loop_
_entity_poly.entity_id
_entity_poly.type
_entity_poly.pdbx_seq_one_letter_code
_entity_poly.pdbx_strand_id
1 'polypeptide(L)'
;MESHRSPFKSAVPSNVVSPVRRCSRTACGRPAVATLTYVYADSTAVLGPLATYAEPHCYDLCSEHSERLTAPRGWEVVRLAVDPGPARPSGDDLEALADAVREAARAPRRESRRAPAEPSGREVDPIEVARRGHLRVLRSPDS
;
A
#
# COMPACT_ATOMS: atom_id res chain seq x y z
N MET A 1 -14.33 19.67 63.87
CA MET A 1 -14.28 20.20 62.49
C MET A 1 -13.21 19.46 61.72
N GLU A 2 -13.54 18.42 60.95
CA GLU A 2 -12.62 17.91 59.93
C GLU A 2 -13.41 17.61 58.67
N SER A 3 -13.10 18.41 57.65
CA SER A 3 -13.89 18.59 56.45
C SER A 3 -13.70 17.44 55.46
N HIS A 4 -14.84 17.02 54.91
CA HIS A 4 -15.01 16.30 53.66
C HIS A 4 -13.98 16.67 52.58
N ARG A 5 -13.36 15.65 51.99
CA ARG A 5 -12.99 15.67 50.57
C ARG A 5 -13.23 14.30 49.95
N SER A 6 -14.45 14.12 49.44
CA SER A 6 -14.76 13.04 48.50
C SER A 6 -14.01 13.30 47.18
N PRO A 7 -13.44 12.28 46.53
CA PRO A 7 -12.91 12.43 45.19
C PRO A 7 -14.09 12.59 44.23
N PHE A 8 -14.18 13.74 43.56
CA PHE A 8 -15.12 13.93 42.45
C PHE A 8 -14.77 12.91 41.37
N LYS A 9 -15.64 11.90 41.19
CA LYS A 9 -15.62 11.04 40.01
C LYS A 9 -15.88 11.92 38.80
N SER A 10 -14.83 12.16 38.00
CA SER A 10 -14.96 12.79 36.69
C SER A 10 -15.80 11.88 35.80
N ALA A 11 -17.09 12.21 35.66
CA ALA A 11 -18.01 11.60 34.72
C ALA A 11 -18.04 12.45 33.44
N VAL A 12 -16.89 12.53 32.75
CA VAL A 12 -16.90 12.98 31.36
C VAL A 12 -17.08 11.71 30.52
N PRO A 13 -18.23 11.50 29.86
CA PRO A 13 -18.32 10.45 28.87
C PRO A 13 -17.28 10.78 27.80
N SER A 14 -16.24 9.96 27.71
CA SER A 14 -15.34 9.99 26.57
C SER A 14 -16.21 9.70 25.36
N ASN A 15 -16.43 10.72 24.52
CA ASN A 15 -16.98 10.51 23.19
C ASN A 15 -15.97 9.64 22.46
N VAL A 16 -16.15 8.33 22.52
CA VAL A 16 -15.41 7.38 21.71
C VAL A 16 -15.83 7.67 20.27
N VAL A 17 -15.09 8.57 19.63
CA VAL A 17 -15.21 8.82 18.20
C VAL A 17 -14.86 7.50 17.53
N SER A 18 -15.85 6.86 16.92
CA SER A 18 -15.59 5.67 16.12
C SER A 18 -14.51 6.02 15.08
N PRO A 19 -13.44 5.22 14.93
CA PRO A 19 -12.39 5.46 13.93
C PRO A 19 -12.92 5.38 12.49
N VAL A 20 -14.17 4.96 12.31
CA VAL A 20 -14.85 4.89 11.03
C VAL A 20 -15.43 6.27 10.69
N ARG A 21 -14.95 6.85 9.59
CA ARG A 21 -15.49 8.11 9.07
C ARG A 21 -16.98 7.96 8.79
N ARG A 22 -17.76 8.95 9.22
CA ARG A 22 -19.22 8.97 9.09
C ARG A 22 -19.65 9.78 7.89
N CYS A 23 -20.84 9.50 7.40
CA CYS A 23 -21.44 10.26 6.33
C CYS A 23 -21.58 11.75 6.71
N SER A 24 -21.19 12.66 5.81
CA SER A 24 -21.27 14.12 6.00
C SER A 24 -22.71 14.67 5.90
N ARG A 25 -23.69 13.87 5.46
CA ARG A 25 -25.11 14.28 5.46
C ARG A 25 -25.59 14.47 6.89
N THR A 26 -26.29 15.59 7.11
CA THR A 26 -26.90 15.91 8.41
C THR A 26 -27.79 14.77 8.91
N ALA A 27 -27.72 14.46 10.20
CA ALA A 27 -28.42 13.35 10.86
C ALA A 27 -28.11 11.93 10.33
N CYS A 28 -27.12 11.76 9.44
CA CYS A 28 -26.70 10.44 8.99
C CYS A 28 -25.52 9.91 9.81
N GLY A 29 -25.77 8.93 10.69
CA GLY A 29 -24.71 8.29 11.47
C GLY A 29 -23.96 7.15 10.77
N ARG A 30 -24.33 6.80 9.53
CA ARG A 30 -23.84 5.60 8.82
C ARG A 30 -22.36 5.72 8.42
N PRO A 31 -21.64 4.58 8.32
CA PRO A 31 -20.25 4.58 7.87
C PRO A 31 -20.16 5.06 6.42
N ALA A 32 -19.14 5.87 6.14
CA ALA A 32 -18.85 6.32 4.78
C ALA A 32 -18.15 5.21 3.98
N VAL A 33 -18.45 5.15 2.68
CA VAL A 33 -17.84 4.20 1.72
C VAL A 33 -17.32 4.90 0.47
N ALA A 34 -17.73 6.15 0.25
CA ALA A 34 -17.35 6.95 -0.90
C ALA A 34 -16.97 8.37 -0.45
N THR A 35 -16.13 9.04 -1.25
CA THR A 35 -15.78 10.44 -1.05
C THR A 35 -16.23 11.24 -2.27
N LEU A 36 -16.91 12.36 -2.02
CA LEU A 36 -17.44 13.30 -3.01
C LEU A 36 -16.62 14.59 -3.00
N THR A 37 -16.20 15.03 -4.19
CA THR A 37 -15.50 16.29 -4.41
C THR A 37 -16.24 17.12 -5.47
N TYR A 38 -16.40 18.42 -5.22
CA TYR A 38 -16.94 19.36 -6.19
C TYR A 38 -15.83 20.14 -6.86
N VAL A 39 -15.71 19.99 -8.18
CA VAL A 39 -14.79 20.76 -9.02
C VAL A 39 -15.59 21.88 -9.68
N TYR A 40 -15.61 23.02 -9.00
CA TYR A 40 -16.46 24.16 -9.39
C TYR A 40 -16.09 24.75 -10.76
N ALA A 41 -14.80 24.79 -11.10
CA ALA A 41 -14.33 25.33 -12.39
C ALA A 41 -14.93 24.56 -13.58
N ASP A 42 -15.07 23.24 -13.42
CA ASP A 42 -15.57 22.34 -14.46
C ASP A 42 -17.07 22.02 -14.30
N SER A 43 -17.70 22.54 -13.25
CA SER A 43 -19.07 22.18 -12.85
C SER A 43 -19.24 20.67 -12.72
N THR A 44 -18.32 19.99 -12.02
CA THR A 44 -18.32 18.53 -11.90
C THR A 44 -18.39 18.08 -10.44
N ALA A 45 -19.20 17.07 -10.18
CA ALA A 45 -19.26 16.35 -8.92
C ALA A 45 -18.61 14.97 -9.11
N VAL A 46 -17.43 14.78 -8.55
CA VAL A 46 -16.66 13.52 -8.66
C VAL A 46 -16.92 12.68 -7.41
N LEU A 47 -17.45 11.48 -7.61
CA LEU A 47 -17.67 10.50 -6.56
C LEU A 47 -16.70 9.33 -6.77
N GLY A 48 -15.83 9.11 -5.80
CA GLY A 48 -14.86 8.01 -5.81
C GLY A 48 -14.94 7.14 -4.56
N PRO A 49 -14.13 6.07 -4.48
CA PRO A 49 -13.95 5.32 -3.24
C PRO A 49 -13.58 6.23 -2.06
N LEU A 50 -13.85 5.75 -0.84
CA LEU A 50 -13.46 6.44 0.39
C LEU A 50 -11.96 6.79 0.34
N ALA A 51 -11.63 8.07 0.43
CA ALA A 51 -10.24 8.54 0.40
C ALA A 51 -9.40 7.89 1.51
N THR A 52 -8.12 7.60 1.32
CA THR A 52 -7.32 6.98 2.39
C THR A 52 -7.24 7.85 3.65
N TYR A 53 -7.27 9.17 3.49
CA TYR A 53 -7.22 10.16 4.57
C TYR A 53 -8.42 11.09 4.50
N ALA A 54 -8.78 11.70 5.63
CA ALA A 54 -9.84 12.71 5.66
C ALA A 54 -9.30 14.02 5.07
N GLU A 55 -9.94 14.50 4.00
CA GLU A 55 -9.55 15.75 3.34
C GLU A 55 -10.51 16.89 3.69
N PRO A 56 -10.01 18.13 3.94
CA PRO A 56 -10.85 19.26 4.38
C PRO A 56 -11.93 19.73 3.39
N HIS A 57 -11.79 19.40 2.10
CA HIS A 57 -12.67 19.89 1.02
C HIS A 57 -13.52 18.77 0.39
N CYS A 58 -13.59 17.64 1.06
CA CYS A 58 -14.23 16.43 0.57
C CYS A 58 -15.38 16.02 1.49
N TYR A 59 -16.40 15.38 0.92
CA TYR A 59 -17.59 14.92 1.64
C TYR A 59 -17.67 13.41 1.61
N ASP A 60 -17.65 12.79 2.77
CA ASP A 60 -17.74 11.34 2.90
C ASP A 60 -19.20 10.90 2.90
N LEU A 61 -19.58 9.96 2.03
CA LEU A 61 -20.96 9.51 1.86
C LEU A 61 -21.08 8.01 2.16
N CYS A 62 -22.15 7.61 2.84
CA CYS A 62 -22.54 6.20 2.95
C CYS A 62 -23.09 5.68 1.62
N SER A 63 -23.23 4.36 1.48
CA SER A 63 -23.72 3.72 0.25
C SER A 63 -24.99 4.36 -0.29
N GLU A 64 -26.04 4.45 0.54
CA GLU A 64 -27.32 5.03 0.14
C GLU A 64 -27.19 6.50 -0.31
N HIS A 65 -26.44 7.34 0.43
CA HIS A 65 -26.30 8.75 0.04
C HIS A 65 -25.42 8.95 -1.18
N SER A 66 -24.47 8.05 -1.41
CA SER A 66 -23.65 8.03 -2.61
C SER A 66 -24.49 7.66 -3.84
N GLU A 67 -25.43 6.72 -3.71
CA GLU A 67 -26.35 6.28 -4.77
C GLU A 67 -27.38 7.38 -5.08
N ARG A 68 -27.97 7.99 -4.05
CA ARG A 68 -29.01 9.02 -4.18
C ARG A 68 -28.47 10.43 -4.42
N LEU A 69 -27.16 10.59 -4.57
CA LEU A 69 -26.54 11.88 -4.84
C LEU A 69 -27.02 12.43 -6.19
N THR A 70 -27.51 13.67 -6.17
CA THR A 70 -27.84 14.46 -7.36
C THR A 70 -26.98 15.72 -7.37
N ALA A 71 -26.35 16.04 -8.50
CA ALA A 71 -25.59 17.26 -8.66
C ALA A 71 -26.50 18.47 -8.96
N PRO A 72 -26.00 19.71 -8.78
CA PRO A 72 -26.71 20.91 -9.22
C PRO A 72 -27.05 20.89 -10.72
N ARG A 73 -28.01 21.72 -11.14
CA ARG A 73 -28.39 21.81 -12.56
C ARG A 73 -27.20 22.27 -13.40
N GLY A 74 -26.97 21.57 -14.52
CA GLY A 74 -25.85 21.85 -15.42
C GLY A 74 -24.51 21.28 -14.96
N TRP A 75 -24.47 20.53 -13.85
CA TRP A 75 -23.26 19.84 -13.39
C TRP A 75 -23.21 18.40 -13.87
N GLU A 76 -22.01 17.92 -14.16
CA GLU A 76 -21.75 16.52 -14.48
C GLU A 76 -21.46 15.71 -13.21
N VAL A 77 -21.96 14.47 -13.13
CA VAL A 77 -21.62 13.53 -12.06
C VAL A 77 -20.69 12.46 -12.63
N VAL A 78 -19.44 12.45 -12.17
CA VAL A 78 -18.45 11.42 -12.54
C VAL A 78 -18.34 10.42 -11.40
N ARG A 79 -18.73 9.17 -11.65
CA ARG A 79 -18.56 8.06 -10.70
C ARG A 79 -17.34 7.26 -11.09
N LEU A 80 -16.28 7.35 -10.29
CA LEU A 80 -15.07 6.57 -10.51
C LEU A 80 -15.34 5.13 -10.08
N ALA A 81 -15.40 4.22 -11.05
CA ALA A 81 -15.40 2.80 -10.75
C ALA A 81 -14.06 2.44 -10.10
N VAL A 82 -14.11 1.85 -8.92
CA VAL A 82 -12.96 1.08 -8.43
C VAL A 82 -12.90 -0.12 -9.34
N ASP A 83 -11.91 -0.19 -10.23
CA ASP A 83 -11.47 -1.49 -10.72
C ASP A 83 -10.93 -2.20 -9.49
N PRO A 84 -11.62 -3.23 -8.95
CA PRO A 84 -11.00 -4.07 -7.95
C PRO A 84 -9.93 -4.83 -8.73
N GLY A 85 -8.73 -4.25 -8.80
CA GLY A 85 -7.60 -4.87 -9.48
C GLY A 85 -7.53 -6.36 -9.14
N PRO A 86 -6.97 -7.18 -10.04
CA PRO A 86 -7.21 -8.63 -10.09
C PRO A 86 -7.29 -9.21 -8.68
N ALA A 87 -8.41 -9.89 -8.40
CA ALA A 87 -8.74 -10.44 -7.09
C ALA A 87 -7.47 -10.97 -6.43
N ARG A 88 -7.22 -10.54 -5.19
CA ARG A 88 -6.03 -10.94 -4.43
C ARG A 88 -5.84 -12.46 -4.61
N PRO A 89 -4.63 -12.92 -5.03
CA PRO A 89 -4.39 -14.33 -5.23
C PRO A 89 -4.82 -15.12 -4.00
N SER A 90 -5.51 -16.23 -4.22
CA SER A 90 -5.92 -17.12 -3.14
C SER A 90 -4.71 -17.69 -2.41
N GLY A 91 -4.90 -18.27 -1.23
CA GLY A 91 -3.81 -18.94 -0.52
C GLY A 91 -3.14 -20.04 -1.35
N ASP A 92 -3.95 -20.77 -2.12
CA ASP A 92 -3.48 -21.82 -3.04
C ASP A 92 -2.62 -21.24 -4.18
N ASP A 93 -3.05 -20.13 -4.77
CA ASP A 93 -2.25 -19.44 -5.81
C ASP A 93 -0.88 -19.00 -5.27
N LEU A 94 -0.82 -18.54 -4.02
CA LEU A 94 0.43 -18.15 -3.37
C LEU A 94 1.34 -19.35 -3.09
N GLU A 95 0.76 -20.50 -2.72
CA GLU A 95 1.50 -21.74 -2.51
C GLU A 95 2.05 -22.29 -3.84
N ALA A 96 1.23 -22.31 -4.89
CA ALA A 96 1.62 -22.71 -6.24
C ALA A 96 2.77 -21.84 -6.79
N LEU A 97 2.73 -20.51 -6.57
CA LEU A 97 3.81 -19.61 -6.95
C LEU A 97 5.08 -19.87 -6.14
N ALA A 98 4.96 -20.11 -4.84
CA ALA A 98 6.11 -20.42 -3.99
C ALA A 98 6.80 -21.73 -4.41
N ASP A 99 6.03 -22.74 -4.81
CA ASP A 99 6.55 -23.98 -5.38
C ASP A 99 7.19 -23.76 -6.75
N ALA A 100 6.54 -23.01 -7.64
CA ALA A 100 7.11 -22.68 -8.95
C ALA A 100 8.46 -21.96 -8.82
N VAL A 101 8.61 -21.04 -7.87
CA VAL A 101 9.89 -20.36 -7.60
C VAL A 101 10.93 -21.31 -7.02
N ARG A 102 10.54 -22.22 -6.10
CA ARG A 102 11.45 -23.25 -5.59
C ARG A 102 11.95 -24.16 -6.70
N GLU A 103 11.06 -24.59 -7.58
CA GLU A 103 11.40 -25.43 -8.73
C GLU A 103 12.25 -24.68 -9.75
N ALA A 104 11.96 -23.41 -10.04
CA ALA A 104 12.79 -22.57 -10.90
C ALA A 104 14.18 -22.31 -10.31
N ALA A 105 14.30 -22.20 -8.99
CA ALA A 105 15.59 -22.09 -8.30
C ALA A 105 16.36 -23.42 -8.23
N ARG A 106 15.66 -24.56 -8.22
CA ARG A 106 16.22 -25.91 -8.26
C ARG A 106 16.58 -26.36 -9.67
N ALA A 107 15.89 -25.85 -10.69
CA ALA A 107 16.25 -25.98 -12.09
C ALA A 107 17.66 -25.40 -12.25
N PRO A 108 18.69 -26.23 -12.40
CA PRO A 108 20.04 -25.73 -12.18
C PRO A 108 20.45 -24.86 -13.37
N ARG A 109 21.59 -24.20 -13.17
CA ARG A 109 22.72 -24.07 -14.12
C ARG A 109 23.08 -25.39 -14.87
N ARG A 110 22.11 -26.26 -15.19
CA ARG A 110 22.25 -27.58 -15.80
C ARG A 110 22.43 -27.47 -17.31
N GLU A 111 22.04 -26.36 -17.91
CA GLU A 111 22.41 -26.07 -19.29
C GLU A 111 23.87 -25.59 -19.40
N SER A 112 24.46 -24.99 -18.37
CA SER A 112 25.89 -24.63 -18.37
C SER A 112 26.84 -25.80 -18.03
N ARG A 113 26.32 -27.01 -17.86
CA ARG A 113 27.10 -28.24 -17.66
C ARG A 113 26.75 -29.34 -18.66
N ARG A 114 26.43 -28.98 -19.90
CA ARG A 114 26.38 -29.94 -21.01
C ARG A 114 27.11 -29.41 -22.25
N ALA A 115 28.41 -29.18 -22.09
CA ALA A 115 29.37 -29.17 -23.18
C ALA A 115 30.61 -29.96 -22.72
N PRO A 116 31.20 -30.85 -23.54
CA PRO A 116 32.50 -31.41 -23.21
C PRO A 116 33.55 -30.36 -23.54
N ALA A 117 34.18 -29.78 -22.52
CA ALA A 117 35.39 -28.99 -22.67
C ALA A 117 36.36 -29.33 -21.53
N GLU A 118 37.57 -29.67 -21.93
CA GLU A 118 38.73 -30.00 -21.10
C GLU A 118 39.27 -28.79 -20.30
N PRO A 119 40.44 -28.93 -19.64
CA PRO A 119 40.61 -28.96 -18.20
C PRO A 119 40.66 -27.57 -17.52
N SER A 120 40.21 -27.57 -16.27
CA SER A 120 40.54 -26.62 -15.19
C SER A 120 40.99 -25.20 -15.60
N GLY A 121 40.02 -24.30 -15.74
CA GLY A 121 40.25 -22.89 -15.45
C GLY A 121 40.57 -22.76 -13.97
N ARG A 122 41.87 -22.77 -13.64
CA ARG A 122 42.38 -22.42 -12.33
C ARG A 122 41.86 -21.03 -11.99
N GLU A 123 41.04 -20.92 -10.95
CA GLU A 123 40.75 -19.64 -10.32
C GLU A 123 42.08 -19.15 -9.72
N VAL A 124 42.78 -18.29 -10.46
CA VAL A 124 44.04 -17.72 -10.00
C VAL A 124 43.70 -16.55 -9.11
N ASP A 125 43.90 -16.72 -7.80
CA ASP A 125 43.81 -15.64 -6.82
C ASP A 125 44.67 -14.45 -7.27
N PRO A 126 44.12 -13.23 -7.34
CA PRO A 126 44.87 -12.05 -7.76
C PRO A 126 45.96 -11.72 -6.72
N ILE A 127 47.20 -11.58 -7.20
CA ILE A 127 48.35 -11.29 -6.35
C ILE A 127 48.30 -9.80 -5.96
N GLU A 128 48.23 -9.51 -4.65
CA GLU A 128 48.40 -8.14 -4.14
C GLU A 128 49.83 -7.68 -4.37
N VAL A 129 49.99 -6.60 -5.12
CA VAL A 129 51.30 -6.06 -5.48
C VAL A 129 51.71 -4.91 -4.54
N ALA A 130 50.75 -4.20 -3.96
CA ALA A 130 51.02 -3.14 -3.00
C ALA A 130 49.80 -2.82 -2.12
N ARG A 131 50.08 -2.37 -0.89
CA ARG A 131 49.10 -1.76 0.02
C ARG A 131 49.53 -0.36 0.42
N ARG A 132 48.63 0.61 0.29
CA ARG A 132 48.80 1.97 0.81
C ARG A 132 47.61 2.30 1.70
N GLY A 133 47.78 2.12 3.00
CA GLY A 133 46.69 2.24 3.97
C GLY A 133 45.60 1.19 3.73
N HIS A 134 44.35 1.65 3.56
CA HIS A 134 43.19 0.78 3.30
C HIS A 134 43.01 0.40 1.82
N LEU A 135 43.81 0.98 0.91
CA LEU A 135 43.75 0.67 -0.51
C LEU A 135 44.69 -0.51 -0.84
N ARG A 136 44.12 -1.52 -1.50
CA ARG A 136 44.80 -2.73 -1.99
C ARG A 136 44.83 -2.72 -3.52
N VAL A 137 46.01 -2.86 -4.12
CA VAL A 137 46.17 -2.93 -5.58
C VAL A 137 46.44 -4.37 -5.99
N LEU A 138 45.50 -4.93 -6.76
CA LEU A 138 45.55 -6.27 -7.31
C LEU A 138 45.99 -6.20 -8.79
N ARG A 139 46.95 -7.03 -9.19
CA ARG A 139 47.22 -7.27 -10.62
C ARG A 139 46.56 -8.58 -11.01
N SER A 140 45.78 -8.55 -12.08
CA SER A 140 45.37 -9.76 -12.78
C SER A 140 46.59 -10.31 -13.51
N PRO A 141 46.93 -11.60 -13.37
CA PRO A 141 48.04 -12.20 -14.10
C PRO A 141 47.59 -12.49 -15.55
N ASP A 142 47.52 -11.45 -16.36
CA ASP A 142 47.75 -11.47 -17.82
C ASP A 142 47.71 -10.02 -18.35
N SER A 143 48.90 -9.38 -18.36
CA SER A 143 49.29 -8.27 -19.24
C SER A 143 50.80 -8.11 -19.25
#